data_AF-A0A833YMZ2-F1
#
_entry.id   AF-A0A833YMZ2-F1
#
_cell.length_a   1.000
_cell.length_b   1.000
_cell.length_c   1.000
_cell.angle_alpha   90.00
_cell.angle_beta   90.00
_cell.angle_gamma   90.00
#
_symmetry.space_group_name_H-M   'P 1'
#
loop_
_entity.id
_entity.type
_entity.pdbx_description
1 polymer ?
#
loop_
_entity_poly.entity_id
_entity_poly.type
_entity_poly.pdbx_seq_one_letter_code
_entity_poly.pdbx_strand_id
1 'polypeptide(L)'
;MSLPQVAQPKREREGPVFRKKWERDYFFVEVKSMPTCLICRKIMSVLKEYNLKRHYESKHSKSFDQYTEQMRDALLDELKKNLKAQ
;
A
#
# COMPACT_ATOMS: atom_id res chain seq x y z
N MET A 1 -49.10 19.24 -9.59
CA MET A 1 -47.75 19.24 -10.19
C MET A 1 -46.83 18.52 -9.22
N SER A 2 -46.43 17.29 -9.55
CA SER A 2 -45.66 16.44 -8.65
C SER A 2 -44.18 16.49 -9.05
N LEU A 3 -43.34 16.96 -8.13
CA LEU A 3 -41.88 17.06 -8.31
C LEU A 3 -41.28 15.66 -8.52
N PRO A 4 -40.32 15.48 -9.45
CA PRO A 4 -39.69 14.19 -9.65
C PRO A 4 -38.72 13.89 -8.51
N GLN A 5 -38.81 12.68 -7.95
CA GLN A 5 -37.83 12.17 -7.00
C GLN A 5 -36.50 11.98 -7.74
N VAL A 6 -35.52 12.83 -7.43
CA VAL A 6 -34.14 12.67 -7.89
C VAL A 6 -33.58 11.41 -7.22
N ALA A 7 -33.51 10.31 -7.96
CA ALA A 7 -32.73 9.15 -7.57
C ALA A 7 -31.26 9.57 -7.55
N GLN A 8 -30.75 9.89 -6.37
CA GLN A 8 -29.32 10.07 -6.20
C GLN A 8 -28.65 8.71 -6.46
N PRO A 9 -27.63 8.64 -7.34
CA PRO A 9 -26.87 7.41 -7.49
C PRO A 9 -26.32 7.01 -6.13
N LYS A 10 -26.61 5.78 -5.68
CA LYS A 10 -25.88 5.17 -4.59
C LYS A 10 -24.41 5.16 -5.03
N ARG A 11 -23.61 6.13 -4.54
CA ARG A 11 -22.16 6.05 -4.64
C ARG A 11 -21.79 4.75 -3.95
N GLU A 12 -21.47 3.72 -4.73
CA GLU A 12 -20.68 2.61 -4.22
C GLU A 12 -19.49 3.26 -3.54
N ARG A 13 -19.39 3.11 -2.22
CA ARG A 13 -18.21 3.57 -1.49
C ARG A 13 -17.09 2.67 -1.96
N GLU A 14 -16.42 3.05 -3.03
CA GLU A 14 -15.12 2.51 -3.36
C GLU A 14 -14.24 2.81 -2.15
N GLY A 15 -14.04 1.80 -1.31
CA GLY A 15 -13.08 1.88 -0.21
C GLY A 15 -11.71 2.23 -0.77
N PRO A 16 -10.76 2.66 0.09
CA PRO A 16 -9.40 2.89 -0.37
C PRO A 16 -8.87 1.64 -1.09
N VAL A 17 -8.40 1.79 -2.33
CA VAL A 17 -7.81 0.70 -3.13
C VAL A 17 -6.29 0.73 -2.98
N PHE A 18 -5.67 -0.45 -2.84
CA PHE A 18 -4.23 -0.56 -2.78
C PHE A 18 -3.60 -0.20 -4.14
N ARG A 19 -2.62 0.72 -4.15
CA ARG A 19 -1.94 1.15 -5.38
C ARG A 19 -0.61 0.43 -5.52
N LYS A 20 -0.38 -0.24 -6.66
CA LYS A 20 0.88 -0.97 -6.95
C LYS A 20 2.15 -0.13 -6.81
N LYS A 21 2.10 1.19 -7.06
CA LYS A 21 3.26 2.07 -6.86
C LYS A 21 3.80 2.02 -5.41
N TRP A 22 2.94 1.77 -4.42
CA TRP A 22 3.34 1.68 -3.00
C TRP A 22 4.24 0.48 -2.72
N GLU A 23 4.25 -0.53 -3.59
CA GLU A 23 5.21 -1.63 -3.51
C GLU A 23 6.64 -1.11 -3.71
N ARG A 24 6.87 -0.31 -4.76
CA ARG A 24 8.19 0.25 -5.05
C ARG A 24 8.53 1.43 -4.16
N ASP A 25 7.57 2.32 -3.90
CA ASP A 25 7.81 3.57 -3.15
C ASP A 25 8.06 3.30 -1.67
N TYR A 26 7.33 2.35 -1.06
CA TYR A 26 7.31 2.16 0.39
C TYR A 26 7.54 0.71 0.84
N PHE A 27 7.80 -0.22 -0.09
CA PHE A 27 7.92 -1.66 0.20
C PHE A 27 6.69 -2.24 0.91
N PHE A 28 5.49 -1.87 0.46
CA PHE A 28 4.22 -2.42 0.96
C PHE A 28 3.59 -3.36 -0.06
N VAL A 29 2.90 -4.40 0.40
CA VAL A 29 2.00 -5.22 -0.43
C VAL A 29 0.67 -5.39 0.28
N GLU A 30 -0.35 -5.80 -0.46
CA GLU A 30 -1.64 -6.18 0.14
C GLU A 30 -1.69 -7.69 0.40
N VAL A 31 -1.91 -8.06 1.66
CA VAL A 31 -2.09 -9.45 2.09
C VAL A 31 -3.45 -9.56 2.77
N LYS A 32 -4.37 -10.38 2.23
CA LYS A 32 -5.74 -10.50 2.76
C LYS A 32 -6.43 -9.12 2.95
N SER A 33 -6.30 -8.24 1.95
CA SER A 33 -6.83 -6.86 1.97
C SER A 33 -6.22 -5.93 3.03
N MET A 34 -5.08 -6.32 3.62
CA MET A 34 -4.38 -5.53 4.62
C MET A 34 -2.99 -5.12 4.09
N PRO A 35 -2.64 -3.83 4.11
CA PRO A 35 -1.32 -3.38 3.72
C PRO A 35 -0.26 -3.86 4.71
N THR A 36 0.73 -4.60 4.20
CA THR A 36 1.80 -5.23 4.95
C THR A 36 3.16 -4.73 4.46
N CYS A 37 3.98 -4.24 5.39
CA CYS A 37 5.34 -3.82 5.11
C CYS A 37 6.22 -5.06 4.86
N LEU A 38 6.91 -5.09 3.73
CA LEU A 38 7.79 -6.20 3.36
C LEU A 38 9.10 -6.22 4.17
N ILE A 39 9.58 -5.06 4.61
CA ILE A 39 10.86 -4.92 5.34
C ILE A 39 10.74 -5.47 6.76
N CYS A 40 9.70 -5.06 7.49
CA CYS A 40 9.54 -5.39 8.92
C CYS A 40 8.32 -6.24 9.24
N ARG A 41 7.59 -6.72 8.22
CA ARG A 41 6.37 -7.53 8.33
C ARG A 41 5.22 -6.88 9.10
N LYS A 42 5.29 -5.57 9.36
CA LYS A 42 4.22 -4.84 10.06
C LYS A 42 2.98 -4.70 9.18
N ILE A 43 1.83 -5.09 9.71
CA ILE A 43 0.52 -4.86 9.10
C ILE A 43 -0.01 -3.49 9.54
N MET A 44 -0.55 -2.71 8.61
CA MET A 44 -1.17 -1.42 8.87
C MET A 44 -2.69 -1.56 8.77
N SER A 45 -3.41 -1.19 9.83
CA SER A 45 -4.88 -1.37 9.88
C SER A 45 -5.68 -0.45 8.96
N VAL A 46 -5.03 0.56 8.38
CA VAL A 46 -5.68 1.59 7.58
C VAL A 46 -4.95 1.76 6.25
N LEU A 47 -5.63 1.40 5.17
CA LEU A 47 -5.17 1.53 3.79
C LEU A 47 -5.22 3.00 3.33
N LYS A 48 -4.23 3.79 3.75
CA LYS A 48 -4.03 5.17 3.31
C LYS A 48 -2.55 5.41 3.04
N GLU A 49 -2.26 6.05 1.91
CA GLU A 49 -0.89 6.38 1.47
C GLU A 49 -0.08 7.08 2.57
N TYR A 50 -0.68 8.06 3.26
CA TYR A 50 -0.05 8.76 4.39
C TYR A 50 0.48 7.81 5.47
N ASN A 51 -0.28 6.76 5.82
CA ASN A 51 0.15 5.80 6.83
C ASN A 51 1.33 4.96 6.37
N LEU A 52 1.31 4.51 5.10
CA LEU A 52 2.38 3.70 4.51
C LEU A 52 3.67 4.50 4.36
N LYS A 53 3.55 5.72 3.83
CA LYS A 53 4.64 6.67 3.67
C LYS A 53 5.28 7.01 5.01
N ARG A 54 4.49 7.42 6.01
CA ARG A 54 5.00 7.75 7.35
C ARG A 54 5.69 6.55 8.01
N HIS A 55 5.16 5.35 7.84
CA HIS A 55 5.80 4.14 8.33
C HIS A 55 7.18 3.94 7.69
N TYR A 56 7.26 4.01 6.36
CA TYR A 56 8.52 3.89 5.63
C TYR A 56 9.53 4.97 6.03
N GLU A 57 9.11 6.24 6.01
CA GLU A 57 9.99 7.38 6.30
C GLU A 57 10.56 7.35 7.71
N SER A 58 9.79 6.92 8.71
CA SER A 58 10.24 6.91 10.11
C SER A 58 11.06 5.67 10.50
N LYS A 59 10.91 4.56 9.77
CA LYS A 59 11.51 3.27 10.15
C LYS A 59 12.60 2.79 9.20
N HIS A 60 12.48 3.11 7.91
CA HIS A 60 13.26 2.45 6.85
C HIS A 60 14.02 3.41 5.93
N SER A 61 13.58 4.67 5.79
CA SER A 61 14.23 5.67 4.91
C SER A 61 15.76 5.68 5.03
N LYS A 62 16.27 5.78 6.27
CA LYS A 62 17.72 5.83 6.56
C LYS A 62 18.52 4.67 5.96
N SER A 63 17.91 3.50 5.81
CA SER A 63 18.57 2.30 5.28
C SER A 63 18.23 2.03 3.81
N PHE A 64 17.07 2.49 3.33
CA PHE A 64 16.53 2.09 2.02
C PHE A 64 16.46 3.22 0.98
N ASP A 65 16.60 4.49 1.36
CA ASP A 65 16.61 5.61 0.40
C ASP A 65 17.88 5.68 -0.45
N GLN A 66 18.95 5.01 -0.01
CA GLN A 66 20.20 4.91 -0.77
C GLN A 66 20.12 4.00 -2.00
N TYR A 67 19.07 3.18 -2.13
CA TYR A 67 18.94 2.24 -3.23
C TYR A 67 18.43 2.92 -4.49
N THR A 68 19.10 2.66 -5.61
CA THR A 68 18.62 3.05 -6.95
C THR A 68 17.33 2.30 -7.29
N GLU A 69 16.57 2.78 -8.28
CA GLU A 69 15.32 2.12 -8.69
C GLU A 69 15.52 0.62 -9.00
N GLN A 70 16.59 0.28 -9.73
CA GLN A 70 16.90 -1.11 -10.10
C GLN A 70 17.20 -1.99 -8.87
N MET A 71 17.96 -1.45 -7.90
CA MET A 71 18.22 -2.16 -6.64
C MET A 71 16.95 -2.34 -5.82
N ARG A 72 16.07 -1.34 -5.81
CA ARG A 72 14.77 -1.43 -5.12
C ARG A 72 13.89 -2.50 -5.75
N ASP A 73 13.84 -2.59 -7.08
CA ASP A 73 13.07 -3.61 -7.78
C ASP A 73 13.57 -5.03 -7.46
N ALA A 74 14.90 -5.23 -7.45
CA ALA A 74 15.49 -6.51 -7.07
C ALA A 74 15.17 -6.89 -5.60
N LEU A 75 15.31 -5.95 -4.67
CA LEU A 75 14.95 -6.14 -3.25
C LEU A 75 13.47 -6.43 -3.08
N LEU A 76 12.61 -5.72 -3.82
CA LEU A 76 11.17 -5.91 -3.76
C LEU A 76 10.78 -7.33 -4.17
N ASP A 77 11.37 -7.85 -5.24
CA ASP A 77 11.14 -9.21 -5.71
C ASP A 77 11.62 -10.26 -4.70
N GLU A 78 12.79 -10.07 -4.11
CA GLU A 78 13.32 -10.95 -3.07
C GLU A 78 12.39 -10.96 -1.84
N LEU A 79 12.01 -9.80 -1.34
CA LEU A 79 11.14 -9.69 -0.17
C LEU A 79 9.75 -10.29 -0.40
N LYS A 80 9.20 -10.16 -1.62
CA LYS A 80 7.94 -10.79 -2.02
C LYS A 80 8.06 -12.32 -2.09
N LYS A 81 9.16 -12.84 -2.64
CA LYS A 81 9.43 -14.30 -2.65
C LYS A 81 9.50 -14.84 -1.22
N ASN A 82 10.24 -14.16 -0.35
CA ASN A 82 10.35 -14.52 1.07
C ASN A 82 9.02 -14.44 1.82
N LEU A 83 8.09 -13.59 1.40
CA LEU A 83 6.73 -13.55 1.98
C LEU A 83 5.89 -14.77 1.58
N LYS A 84 6.03 -15.24 0.33
CA LYS A 84 5.26 -16.38 -0.20
C LYS A 84 5.76 -17.74 0.30
N ALA A 85 7.02 -17.81 0.75
CA ALA A 85 7.63 -19.01 1.27
C ALA A 85 7.28 -19.29 2.76
N GLN A 86 6.41 -18.48 3.37
CA GLN A 86 5.90 -18.63 4.73
C GLN A 86 4.47 -19.17 4.70
#